data_AF-A0A966HU19-F1
#
_entry.id   AF-A0A966HU19-F1
#
_cell.length_a   1.000
_cell.length_b   1.000
_cell.length_c   1.000
_cell.angle_alpha   90.00
_cell.angle_beta   90.00
_cell.angle_gamma   90.00
#
_symmetry.space_group_name_H-M   'P 1'
#
loop_
_entity.id
_entity.type
_entity.pdbx_description
1 polymer ?
#
loop_
_entity_poly.entity_id
_entity_poly.type
_entity_poly.pdbx_seq_one_letter_code
_entity_poly.pdbx_strand_id
1 'polypeptide(L)'
;MSLTLEEALASLRVLALPMRTTFRSLDVRETALFKGENGWGEFAPFVEYSDQESLPWLENAIEAADKSLSPALRELIPINATV
;
A
#
# COMPACT_ATOMS: atom_id res chain seq x y z
N MET A 1 10.93 -0.27 -16.77
CA MET A 1 11.95 0.63 -16.14
C MET A 1 11.63 0.69 -14.65
N SER A 2 12.55 1.08 -13.77
CA SER A 2 12.16 1.36 -12.37
C SER A 2 11.38 2.68 -12.31
N LEU A 3 10.29 2.72 -11.53
CA LEU A 3 9.48 3.91 -11.23
C LEU A 3 10.39 5.04 -10.77
N THR A 4 10.31 6.16 -11.47
CA THR A 4 10.99 7.39 -11.07
C THR A 4 10.15 8.14 -10.03
N LEU A 5 10.80 9.04 -9.29
CA LEU A 5 10.11 9.88 -8.32
C LEU A 5 9.06 10.76 -9.00
N GLU A 6 9.37 11.31 -10.17
CA GLU A 6 8.47 12.17 -10.94
C GLU A 6 7.20 11.41 -11.38
N GLU A 7 7.34 10.17 -11.83
CA GLU A 7 6.21 9.31 -12.21
C GLU A 7 5.33 8.94 -11.00
N ALA A 8 5.96 8.62 -9.87
CA ALA A 8 5.24 8.35 -8.63
C ALA A 8 4.44 9.58 -8.17
N LEU A 9 5.07 10.76 -8.14
CA LEU A 9 4.42 12.00 -7.71
C LEU A 9 3.30 12.45 -8.67
N ALA A 10 3.45 12.24 -9.98
CA ALA A 10 2.41 12.58 -10.96
C ALA A 10 1.10 11.79 -10.74
N SER A 11 1.22 10.55 -10.26
CA SER A 11 0.08 9.66 -10.01
C SER A 11 -0.36 9.61 -8.55
N LEU A 12 0.40 10.21 -7.62
CA LEU A 12 0.16 10.15 -6.18
C LEU A 12 -1.25 10.63 -5.80
N ARG A 13 -1.95 9.82 -5.02
CA ARG A 13 -3.24 10.15 -4.40
C ARG A 13 -3.18 9.79 -2.93
N VAL A 14 -3.46 10.75 -2.06
CA VAL A 14 -3.62 10.52 -0.63
C VAL A 14 -5.11 10.38 -0.32
N LEU A 15 -5.46 9.33 0.42
CA LEU A 15 -6.82 8.97 0.76
C LEU A 15 -6.96 8.86 2.27
N ALA A 16 -8.13 9.21 2.78
CA ALA A 16 -8.54 9.00 4.16
C ALA A 16 -9.90 8.29 4.15
N LEU A 17 -9.94 7.07 4.69
CA LEU A 17 -11.11 6.20 4.65
C LEU A 17 -11.67 6.01 6.07
N PRO A 18 -12.92 6.42 6.36
CA PRO A 18 -13.50 6.19 7.68
C PRO A 18 -13.74 4.69 7.91
N MET A 19 -13.35 4.21 9.09
CA MET A 19 -13.61 2.85 9.53
C MET A 19 -15.01 2.74 10.13
N ARG A 20 -15.62 1.54 10.05
CA ARG A 20 -16.95 1.29 10.62
C ARG A 20 -16.96 1.29 12.16
N THR A 21 -15.82 0.93 12.75
CA THR A 21 -15.56 0.89 14.19
C THR A 21 -14.08 1.16 14.40
N THR A 22 -13.71 1.65 15.58
CA THR A 22 -12.31 1.78 15.98
C THR A 22 -11.63 0.42 15.93
N PHE A 23 -10.51 0.31 15.21
CA PHE A 23 -9.73 -0.91 15.15
C PHE A 23 -8.24 -0.59 15.15
N ARG A 24 -7.48 -1.28 16.01
CA ARG A 24 -6.06 -0.95 16.28
C ARG A 24 -5.86 0.53 16.59
N SER A 25 -6.77 1.11 17.38
CA SER A 25 -6.78 2.52 17.77
C SER A 25 -6.97 3.52 16.63
N LEU A 26 -7.44 3.10 15.46
CA LEU A 26 -7.76 3.96 14.33
C LEU A 26 -9.27 4.01 14.04
N ASP A 27 -9.77 5.21 13.79
CA ASP A 27 -11.12 5.48 13.26
C ASP A 27 -11.10 5.85 11.77
N VAL A 28 -9.94 6.25 11.27
CA VAL A 28 -9.70 6.63 9.87
C VAL A 28 -8.41 5.96 9.42
N ARG A 29 -8.47 5.35 8.24
CA ARG A 29 -7.30 4.78 7.59
C ARG A 29 -6.79 5.72 6.50
N GLU A 30 -5.61 6.27 6.72
CA GLU A 30 -4.90 7.06 5.71
C GLU A 30 -3.97 6.17 4.89
N THR A 31 -3.87 6.44 3.59
CA THR A 31 -3.01 5.71 2.65
C THR A 31 -2.65 6.58 1.45
N ALA A 32 -1.48 6.34 0.86
CA ALA A 32 -1.04 6.95 -0.37
C ALA A 32 -0.96 5.89 -1.49
N LEU A 33 -1.54 6.19 -2.64
CA LEU A 33 -1.51 5.35 -3.84
C LEU A 33 -0.70 6.03 -4.94
N PHE A 34 0.15 5.27 -5.61
CA PHE A 34 0.83 5.71 -6.84
C PHE A 34 0.89 4.57 -7.85
N LYS A 35 1.04 4.92 -9.12
CA LYS A 35 0.93 3.97 -10.24
C LYS A 35 2.27 3.77 -10.93
N GLY A 36 2.63 2.52 -11.15
CA GLY A 36 3.78 2.08 -11.93
C GLY A 36 3.37 1.26 -13.16
N GLU A 37 4.34 0.63 -13.79
CA GLU A 37 4.16 -0.15 -15.03
C GLU A 37 3.24 -1.37 -14.82
N ASN A 38 3.27 -1.97 -13.63
CA ASN A 38 2.56 -3.21 -13.31
C ASN A 38 1.30 -3.02 -12.45
N GLY A 39 0.97 -1.78 -12.07
CA GLY A 39 -0.27 -1.51 -11.35
C GLY A 39 -0.16 -0.36 -10.36
N TRP A 40 -0.89 -0.49 -9.25
CA TRP A 40 -0.90 0.46 -8.15
C TRP A 40 -0.11 -0.09 -6.97
N GLY A 41 0.74 0.76 -6.40
CA GLY A 41 1.36 0.55 -5.10
C GLY A 41 0.58 1.25 -4.01
N GLU A 42 0.47 0.62 -2.84
CA GLU A 42 -0.14 1.21 -1.65
C GLU A 42 0.92 1.45 -0.58
N PHE A 43 1.18 2.72 -0.27
CA PHE A 43 2.01 3.14 0.85
C PHE A 43 1.13 3.57 2.01
N ALA A 44 1.01 2.68 3.00
CA ALA A 44 0.13 2.87 4.14
C ALA A 44 0.83 2.49 5.46
N PRO A 45 1.95 3.11 5.86
CA PRO A 45 2.47 2.90 7.22
C PRO A 45 1.45 3.42 8.25
N PHE A 46 1.63 3.04 9.52
CA PHE A 46 0.94 3.70 10.62
C PHE A 46 1.59 5.07 10.88
N VAL A 47 0.81 6.04 11.33
CA VAL A 47 1.25 7.45 11.45
C VAL A 47 2.33 7.65 12.53
N GLU A 48 2.41 6.74 13.49
CA GLU A 48 3.44 6.74 14.54
C GLU A 48 4.80 6.20 14.08
N TYR A 49 4.89 5.58 12.90
CA TYR A 49 6.14 5.04 12.39
C TYR A 49 7.07 6.15 11.91
N SER A 50 8.32 6.08 12.33
CA SER A 50 9.39 6.92 11.79
C SER A 50 9.65 6.63 10.31
N ASP A 51 10.41 7.51 9.64
CA ASP A 51 10.83 7.30 8.25
C ASP A 51 11.57 5.95 8.08
N GLN A 52 12.40 5.59 9.06
CA GLN A 52 13.17 4.35 9.04
C GLN A 52 12.28 3.11 9.18
N GLU A 53 11.24 3.17 10.01
CA GLU A 53 10.25 2.10 10.16
C GLU A 53 9.30 2.02 8.96
N SER A 54 9.07 3.14 8.30
CA SER A 54 8.22 3.25 7.11
C SER A 54 8.93 2.84 5.82
N LEU A 55 10.27 2.78 5.80
CA LEU A 55 11.04 2.44 4.61
C LEU A 55 10.62 1.11 3.96
N PRO A 56 10.45 -0.02 4.70
CA PRO A 56 10.01 -1.27 4.09
C PRO A 56 8.60 -1.20 3.50
N TRP A 57 7.74 -0.33 4.05
CA TRP A 57 6.39 -0.10 3.51
C TRP A 57 6.47 0.61 2.16
N LEU A 58 7.36 1.60 2.02
CA LEU A 58 7.58 2.30 0.77
C LEU A 58 8.21 1.37 -0.29
N GLU A 59 9.21 0.58 0.09
CA GLU A 59 9.83 -0.41 -0.78
C GLU A 59 8.81 -1.43 -1.32
N ASN A 60 7.91 -1.92 -0.46
CA ASN A 60 6.83 -2.81 -0.87
C ASN A 60 5.83 -2.13 -1.81
N ALA A 61 5.46 -0.88 -1.54
CA ALA A 61 4.56 -0.12 -2.41
C ALA A 61 5.16 0.10 -3.80
N ILE A 62 6.45 0.43 -3.88
CA ILE A 62 7.18 0.56 -5.15
C ILE A 62 7.21 -0.78 -5.87
N GLU A 63 7.56 -1.87 -5.17
CA GLU A 63 7.55 -3.21 -5.75
C GLU A 63 6.18 -3.60 -6.32
N ALA A 64 5.10 -3.33 -5.59
CA ALA A 64 3.74 -3.63 -6.04
C ALA A 64 3.33 -2.82 -7.29
N ALA A 65 3.81 -1.58 -7.42
CA ALA A 65 3.56 -0.74 -8.58
C ALA A 65 4.37 -1.19 -9.82
N ASP A 66 5.58 -1.71 -9.60
CA ASP A 66 6.57 -1.91 -10.66
C ASP A 66 6.88 -3.34 -11.06
N LYS A 67 6.67 -4.32 -10.18
CA LYS A 67 6.96 -5.71 -10.49
C LYS A 67 5.68 -6.46 -10.80
N SER A 68 5.76 -7.34 -11.79
CA SER A 68 4.69 -8.29 -12.03
C SER A 68 4.60 -9.27 -10.85
N LEU A 69 3.38 -9.61 -10.47
CA LEU A 69 3.15 -10.63 -9.45
C LEU A 69 3.62 -11.99 -9.96
N SER A 70 4.24 -12.76 -9.07
CA SER A 70 4.53 -14.17 -9.32
C SER A 70 3.23 -14.92 -9.65
N PRO A 71 3.28 -15.92 -10.56
CA PRO A 71 2.12 -16.72 -10.88
C PRO A 71 1.48 -17.33 -9.62
N ALA A 72 0.16 -17.19 -9.50
CA ALA A 72 -0.58 -17.76 -8.39
C ALA A 72 -0.53 -19.30 -8.46
N LEU A 73 -0.21 -19.94 -7.33
CA LEU A 73 -0.21 -21.41 -7.21
C LEU A 73 -1.58 -21.98 -6.83
N ARG A 74 -2.56 -21.11 -6.55
CA ARG A 74 -3.95 -21.44 -6.21
C ARG A 74 -4.86 -20.29 -6.61
N GLU A 75 -6.09 -20.61 -6.97
CA GLU A 75 -7.10 -19.62 -7.37
C GLU A 75 -7.80 -18.98 -6.16
N LEU A 76 -7.90 -19.69 -5.04
CA LEU A 76 -8.61 -19.25 -3.83
C LEU A 76 -7.74 -19.42 -2.58
N ILE A 77 -7.82 -18.45 -1.68
CA ILE A 77 -7.16 -18.46 -0.36
C ILE A 77 -8.25 -18.39 0.71
N PRO A 78 -8.44 -19.42 1.56
CA PRO A 78 -9.37 -19.33 2.68
C PRO A 78 -8.88 -18.28 3.69
N ILE A 79 -9.79 -17.47 4.21
CA ILE A 79 -9.51 -16.37 5.15
C ILE A 79 -10.28 -16.56 6.46
N ASN A 80 -9.78 -15.97 7.54
CA ASN A 80 -10.50 -15.82 8.81
C ASN A 80 -11.26 -14.48 8.87
N ALA A 81 -12.24 -14.39 9.78
CA ALA A 81 -12.81 -13.11 10.18
C ALA A 81 -11.85 -12.34 11.09
N THR A 82 -11.78 -11.02 10.93
CA THR A 82 -11.19 -10.10 11.90
C THR A 82 -12.33 -9.55 12.75
N VAL A 83 -12.36 -9.95 14.03
CA VAL A 83 -13.40 -9.58 14.99
C VAL A 83 -12.98 -8.34 15.76
#